data_AF-A0A838UWB9-F1
#
_entry.id   AF-A0A838UWB9-F1
#
_cell.length_a   1.000
_cell.length_b   1.000
_cell.length_c   1.000
_cell.angle_alpha   90.00
_cell.angle_beta   90.00
_cell.angle_gamma   90.00
#
_symmetry.space_group_name_H-M   'P 1'
#
loop_
_entity.id
_entity.type
_entity.pdbx_description
1 polymer ?
#
loop_
_entity_poly.entity_id
_entity_poly.type
_entity_poly.pdbx_seq_one_letter_code
_entity_poly.pdbx_strand_id
1 'polypeptide(L)' 'MSKADIVVGAAAPDFTLPDEAGKPMHLSDFRGKRVVLYFYPKDDTP' A
#
# COMPACT_ATOMS: atom_id res chain seq x y z
N MET A 1 -6.47 -8.51 13.84
CA MET A 1 -5.17 -8.87 13.25
C MET A 1 -4.09 -8.50 14.25
N SER A 2 -3.15 -9.41 14.55
CA SER A 2 -2.00 -9.04 15.39
C SER A 2 -1.22 -7.94 14.68
N LYS A 3 -0.69 -6.98 15.44
CA LYS A 3 0.24 -5.98 14.92
C LYS A 3 1.47 -6.73 14.41
N ALA A 4 1.60 -6.85 13.09
CA ALA A 4 2.84 -7.34 12.51
C ALA A 4 3.93 -6.31 12.81
N ASP A 5 5.05 -6.75 13.36
CA ASP A 5 6.21 -5.89 13.54
C ASP A 5 6.76 -5.55 12.16
N ILE A 6 6.55 -4.30 11.73
CA ILE A 6 7.06 -3.79 10.46
C ILE A 6 8.55 -3.54 10.62
N VAL A 7 9.35 -4.51 10.16
CA VAL A 7 10.81 -4.47 10.22
C VAL A 7 11.40 -4.47 8.82
N VAL A 8 12.54 -3.79 8.67
CA VAL A 8 13.25 -3.75 7.39
C VAL A 8 13.66 -5.16 6.96
N GLY A 9 13.41 -5.50 5.70
CA GLY A 9 13.72 -6.81 5.13
C GLY A 9 12.63 -7.87 5.33
N ALA A 10 11.64 -7.65 6.20
CA ALA A 10 10.46 -8.50 6.23
C ALA A 10 9.59 -8.27 4.99
N ALA A 11 8.82 -9.30 4.62
CA ALA A 11 7.80 -9.14 3.60
C ALA A 11 6.77 -8.09 4.06
N ALA A 12 6.47 -7.14 3.18
CA ALA A 12 5.40 -6.17 3.44
C ALA A 12 4.05 -6.90 3.58
N PRO A 13 3.22 -6.55 4.57
CA PRO A 13 1.86 -7.08 4.66
C PRO A 13 1.07 -6.73 3.41
N ASP A 14 0.27 -7.67 2.92
CA ASP A 14 -0.64 -7.38 1.81
C ASP A 14 -1.74 -6.41 2.30
N PHE A 15 -2.15 -5.53 1.41
CA PHE A 15 -3.23 -4.58 1.67
C PHE A 15 -4.02 -4.31 0.39
N THR A 16 -5.25 -3.86 0.58
CA THR A 16 -6.13 -3.43 -0.51
C THR A 16 -6.49 -1.98 -0.32
N LEU A 17 -6.29 -1.16 -1.35
CA LEU A 17 -6.72 0.24 -1.38
C LEU A 17 -7.53 0.49 -2.66
N PRO A 18 -8.49 1.42 -2.64
CA PRO A 18 -9.12 1.87 -3.88
C PRO A 18 -8.14 2.69 -4.73
N ASP A 19 -8.25 2.57 -6.05
CA ASP A 19 -7.69 3.55 -6.98
C ASP A 19 -8.61 4.79 -7.13
N GLU A 20 -8.23 5.70 -8.03
CA GLU A 20 -8.97 6.94 -8.32
C GLU A 20 -10.41 6.68 -8.80
N ALA A 21 -10.69 5.51 -9.38
CA ALA A 21 -12.04 5.12 -9.82
C ALA A 21 -12.80 4.30 -8.76
N GLY A 22 -12.24 4.14 -7.56
CA GLY A 22 -12.78 3.31 -6.49
C GLY A 22 -12.58 1.81 -6.71
N LYS A 23 -11.81 1.40 -7.72
CA LYS A 23 -11.55 -0.02 -7.99
C LYS A 23 -10.54 -0.56 -6.97
N PRO A 24 -10.75 -1.75 -6.41
CA PRO A 24 -9.79 -2.35 -5.49
C PRO A 24 -8.47 -2.68 -6.21
N MET A 25 -7.37 -2.27 -5.57
CA MET A 25 -5.99 -2.59 -5.93
C MET A 25 -5.31 -3.31 -4.76
N HIS A 26 -4.61 -4.41 -5.02
CA HIS A 26 -3.87 -5.15 -4.00
C HIS A 26 -2.36 -4.92 -4.14
N LEU A 27 -1.61 -4.88 -3.04
CA LEU A 27 -0.14 -4.84 -3.13
C LEU A 27 0.41 -6.06 -3.88
N SER A 28 -0.22 -7.22 -3.69
CA SER A 28 0.14 -8.47 -4.37
C SER A 28 0.01 -8.44 -5.90
N ASP A 29 -0.77 -7.51 -6.48
CA ASP A 29 -0.86 -7.31 -7.94
C ASP A 29 0.46 -6.82 -8.54
N PHE A 30 1.36 -6.25 -7.72
CA PHE A 30 2.64 -5.66 -8.15
C PHE A 30 3.86 -6.57 -7.93
N ARG A 31 3.65 -7.87 -7.67
CA ARG A 31 4.76 -8.83 -7.49
C ARG A 31 5.75 -8.77 -8.66
N GLY A 32 7.05 -8.79 -8.33
CA GLY A 32 8.14 -8.68 -9.31
C GLY A 32 8.50 -7.23 -9.68
N LYS A 33 7.77 -6.23 -9.18
CA LYS A 33 8.07 -4.80 -9.35
C LYS A 33 8.55 -4.19 -8.04
N ARG A 34 9.36 -3.13 -8.13
CA ARG A 34 9.67 -2.27 -6.98
C ARG A 34 8.51 -1.29 -6.79
N VAL A 35 8.00 -1.21 -5.56
CA VAL A 35 6.86 -0.36 -5.19
C VAL A 35 7.30 0.56 -4.06
N VAL A 36 6.87 1.83 -4.12
CA VAL A 36 7.02 2.80 -3.03
C VAL A 36 5.63 3.17 -2.55
N LEU A 37 5.33 2.94 -1.27
CA LEU A 37 4.11 3.42 -0.64
C LEU A 37 4.36 4.83 -0.11
N TYR A 38 3.64 5.81 -0.65
CA TYR A 38 3.80 7.22 -0.29
C TYR A 38 2.45 7.77 0.20
N PHE A 39 2.40 8.17 1.46
CA PHE A 39 1.25 8.85 2.04
C PHE A 39 1.41 10.35 1.82
N TYR A 40 0.56 10.96 0.98
CA TYR A 40 0.65 12.36 0.60
C TYR A 40 -0.57 13.16 1.09
N PRO A 41 -0.45 13.95 2.17
CA PRO A 41 -1.59 14.65 2.77
C PRO A 41 -2.12 15.84 1.96
N LYS A 42 -1.40 16.28 0.91
CA LYS A 42 -1.79 17.47 0.15
C LYS A 42 -2.77 17.17 -0.99
N ASP A 43 -3.20 15.92 -1.19
CA ASP A 43 -4.29 15.65 -2.15
C ASP A 43 -5.65 16.16 -1.64
N ASP A 44 -5.83 16.27 -0.31
CA ASP A 44 -7.00 16.85 0.32
C ASP A 44 -6.92 18.38 0.45
N THR A 45 -6.13 19.06 -0.39
CA THR A 45 -6.11 20.53 -0.40
C THR A 45 -7.39 21.08 -1.03
N PRO A 46 -8.11 22.01 -0.35
CA PRO A 46 -9.25 22.72 -0.91
C PRO A 46 -8.96 23.50 -2.20
#